data_AF-A0A936QSS0-F1
#
_entry.id   AF-A0A936QSS0-F1
#
_cell.length_a   1.000
_cell.length_b   1.000
_cell.length_c   1.000
_cell.angle_alpha   90.00
_cell.angle_beta   90.00
_cell.angle_gamma   90.00
#
_symmetry.space_group_name_H-M   'P 1'
#
loop_
_entity.id
_entity.type
_entity.pdbx_description
1 polymer ?
#
loop_
_entity_poly.entity_id
_entity_poly.type
_entity_poly.pdbx_seq_one_letter_code
_entity_poly.pdbx_strand_id
1 'polypeptide(L)'
;MPHVVREDGSLNDAAIALLHAVSSVDAELIRAARIRPSRSNWLRVPWYRYHRGGAITVGRTIWFTRLWWQRDGRGDGSPASTWYWLLLLAHEVGHLPQAKRYGLNIVGKARYVAAFAWQYGSRAVLLKKDVHDGANLEREAELGRWVLMHLLGPQAAVHPMVAAVAADDLQAVKEWCKIQERVIVKAQVAYRERFLFR
;
A
#
# COMPACT_ATOMS: atom_id res chain seq x y z
N MET A 1 6.96 17.53 -1.18
CA MET A 1 6.20 16.38 -0.64
C MET A 1 5.68 15.59 -1.82
N PRO A 2 5.53 14.26 -1.70
CA PRO A 2 4.97 13.45 -2.77
C PRO A 2 3.53 13.88 -3.04
N HIS A 3 3.16 14.09 -4.31
CA HIS A 3 1.84 14.62 -4.68
C HIS A 3 0.66 13.71 -4.28
N VAL A 4 0.94 12.44 -3.97
CA VAL A 4 -0.03 11.41 -3.55
C VAL A 4 -0.51 11.62 -2.11
N VAL A 5 0.30 12.25 -1.26
CA VAL A 5 0.05 12.44 0.18
C VAL A 5 -0.04 13.92 0.49
N ARG A 6 -1.18 14.35 1.04
CA ARG A 6 -1.42 15.74 1.47
C ARG A 6 -0.68 16.02 2.77
N GLU A 7 -0.51 17.30 3.10
CA GLU A 7 0.25 17.75 4.27
C GLU A 7 -0.29 17.20 5.60
N ASP A 8 -1.61 17.02 5.70
CA ASP A 8 -2.27 16.45 6.87
C ASP A 8 -2.09 14.91 7.00
N GLY A 9 -1.43 14.29 6.02
CA GLY A 9 -1.21 12.85 5.91
C GLY A 9 -2.37 12.10 5.28
N SER A 10 -3.42 12.77 4.81
CA SER A 10 -4.44 12.11 3.98
C SER A 10 -3.89 11.81 2.58
N LEU A 11 -4.49 10.82 1.92
CA LEU A 11 -4.24 10.58 0.50
C LEU A 11 -5.05 11.56 -0.34
N ASN A 12 -4.54 11.87 -1.54
CA ASN A 12 -5.30 12.64 -2.52
C ASN A 12 -6.48 11.82 -3.09
N ASP A 13 -7.50 12.48 -3.65
CA ASP A 13 -8.73 11.78 -4.05
C ASP A 13 -8.51 10.87 -5.26
N ALA A 14 -7.63 11.27 -6.19
CA ALA A 14 -7.23 10.44 -7.32
C ALA A 14 -6.56 9.13 -6.87
N ALA A 15 -5.66 9.19 -5.88
CA ALA A 15 -5.02 8.02 -5.31
C ALA A 15 -6.03 7.12 -4.60
N ILE A 16 -6.96 7.69 -3.82
CA ILE A 16 -8.04 6.91 -3.18
C ILE A 16 -8.83 6.14 -4.23
N ALA A 17 -9.24 6.79 -5.32
CA ALA A 17 -10.01 6.16 -6.40
C ALA A 17 -9.24 5.01 -7.07
N LEU A 18 -7.97 5.23 -7.41
CA LEU A 18 -7.12 4.19 -8.00
C LEU A 18 -6.91 3.02 -7.04
N LEU A 19 -6.51 3.30 -5.79
CA LEU A 19 -6.19 2.28 -4.79
C LEU A 19 -7.43 1.44 -4.47
N HIS A 20 -8.60 2.07 -4.37
CA HIS A 20 -9.88 1.37 -4.24
C HIS A 20 -10.09 0.38 -5.40
N ALA A 21 -9.95 0.86 -6.64
CA ALA A 21 -10.17 0.06 -7.84
C ALA A 21 -9.23 -1.17 -7.89
N VAL A 22 -7.93 -0.99 -7.64
CA VAL A 22 -6.96 -2.09 -7.80
C VAL A 22 -6.94 -3.06 -6.61
N SER A 23 -7.15 -2.59 -5.38
CA SER A 23 -7.04 -3.43 -4.18
C SER A 23 -8.37 -4.07 -3.72
N SER A 24 -9.51 -3.65 -4.29
CA SER A 24 -10.85 -3.98 -3.79
C SER A 24 -11.11 -3.54 -2.34
N VAL A 25 -10.27 -2.67 -1.75
CA VAL A 25 -10.47 -2.14 -0.40
C VAL A 25 -11.48 -0.99 -0.46
N ASP A 26 -12.41 -0.98 0.49
CA ASP A 26 -13.42 0.08 0.63
C ASP A 26 -12.81 1.49 0.62
N ALA A 27 -13.33 2.38 -0.22
CA ALA A 27 -12.78 3.71 -0.43
C ALA A 27 -12.81 4.57 0.85
N GLU A 28 -13.84 4.42 1.69
CA GLU A 28 -13.95 5.16 2.95
C GLU A 28 -12.92 4.67 3.97
N LEU A 29 -12.59 3.39 3.97
CA LEU A 29 -11.50 2.86 4.78
C LEU A 29 -10.13 3.44 4.35
N ILE A 30 -9.90 3.58 3.04
CA ILE A 30 -8.69 4.23 2.50
C ILE A 30 -8.67 5.72 2.86
N ARG A 31 -9.79 6.44 2.68
CA ARG A 31 -9.96 7.87 3.00
C ARG A 31 -9.71 8.15 4.49
N ALA A 32 -10.12 7.24 5.36
CA ALA A 32 -9.91 7.33 6.80
C ALA A 32 -8.46 7.05 7.23
N ALA A 33 -7.62 6.49 6.35
CA ALA A 33 -6.22 6.21 6.66
C ALA A 33 -5.39 7.51 6.71
N ARG A 34 -4.30 7.47 7.48
CA ARG A 34 -3.32 8.56 7.55
C ARG A 34 -1.91 8.02 7.30
N ILE A 35 -1.20 8.68 6.42
CA ILE A 35 0.18 8.41 6.07
C ILE A 35 1.06 9.27 6.96
N ARG A 36 1.97 8.64 7.71
CA ARG A 36 2.82 9.34 8.67
C ARG A 36 4.25 8.84 8.60
N PRO A 37 5.25 9.67 8.92
CA PRO A 37 6.61 9.19 9.05
C PRO A 37 6.74 8.31 10.30
N SER A 38 7.40 7.17 10.18
CA SER A 38 7.65 6.21 11.28
C SER A 38 8.33 6.83 12.51
N ARG A 39 9.09 7.93 12.37
CA ARG A 39 9.63 8.67 13.52
C ARG A 39 8.58 9.25 14.46
N SER A 40 7.35 9.45 13.96
CA SER A 40 6.21 9.93 14.73
C SER A 40 5.41 8.79 15.38
N ASN A 41 5.88 7.55 15.22
CA ASN A 41 5.28 6.38 15.80
C ASN A 41 5.90 6.06 17.17
N TRP A 42 5.08 6.00 18.21
CA TRP A 42 5.51 5.59 19.56
C TRP A 42 6.05 4.15 19.60
N LEU A 43 5.58 3.27 18.71
CA LEU A 43 6.09 1.90 18.56
C LEU A 43 7.43 1.83 17.81
N ARG A 44 7.86 2.92 17.17
CA ARG A 44 9.02 2.96 16.27
C ARG A 44 9.02 1.86 15.18
N VAL A 45 7.84 1.35 14.80
CA VAL A 45 7.71 0.45 13.65
C VAL A 45 7.78 1.25 12.34
N PRO A 46 8.29 0.64 11.24
CA PRO A 46 8.79 -0.74 11.13
C PRO A 46 10.16 -0.96 11.81
N TRP A 47 10.35 -2.12 12.46
CA TRP A 47 11.55 -2.47 13.26
C TRP A 47 12.74 -3.03 12.46
N TYR A 48 12.66 -3.08 11.13
CA TYR A 48 13.70 -3.66 10.28
C TYR A 48 14.65 -2.59 9.72
N ARG A 49 15.94 -2.90 9.65
CA ARG A 49 16.95 -2.09 8.97
C ARG A 49 16.73 -2.19 7.46
N TYR A 50 16.29 -1.13 6.78
CA TYR A 50 16.23 -1.17 5.31
C TYR A 50 16.79 0.08 4.64
N HIS A 51 17.76 -0.15 3.76
CA HIS A 51 18.31 0.84 2.83
C HIS A 51 17.36 1.16 1.66
N ARG A 52 16.34 0.32 1.38
CA ARG A 52 15.40 0.51 0.24
C ARG A 52 14.09 1.24 0.60
N GLY A 53 13.88 1.55 1.88
CA GLY A 53 12.61 2.10 2.39
C GLY A 53 11.50 1.06 2.54
N GLY A 54 10.52 1.32 3.42
CA GLY A 54 9.38 0.45 3.67
C GLY A 54 8.24 1.16 4.40
N ALA A 55 7.15 0.45 4.64
CA ALA A 55 6.03 0.92 5.43
C ALA A 55 5.46 -0.18 6.32
N ILE A 56 4.54 0.21 7.19
CA ILE A 56 3.70 -0.71 7.96
C ILE A 56 2.38 -0.03 8.29
N THR A 57 1.30 -0.76 8.06
CA THR A 57 -0.04 -0.35 8.44
C THR A 57 -0.34 -0.76 9.89
N VAL A 58 -0.86 0.15 10.72
CA VAL A 58 -1.31 -0.14 12.09
C VAL A 58 -2.60 0.65 12.37
N GLY A 59 -3.72 -0.06 12.48
CA GLY A 59 -5.03 0.58 12.62
C GLY A 59 -5.40 1.39 11.38
N ARG A 60 -5.57 2.71 11.54
CA ARG A 60 -5.83 3.65 10.44
C ARG A 60 -4.59 4.46 10.05
N THR A 61 -3.40 4.03 10.43
CA THR A 61 -2.17 4.78 10.14
C THR A 61 -1.18 3.89 9.41
N ILE A 62 -0.66 4.40 8.29
CA ILE A 62 0.38 3.75 7.51
C ILE A 62 1.67 4.52 7.75
N TRP A 63 2.65 3.85 8.36
CA TRP A 63 3.90 4.45 8.81
C TRP A 63 5.00 4.19 7.81
N PHE A 64 5.48 5.25 7.14
CA PHE A 64 6.54 5.15 6.13
C PHE A 64 7.91 5.46 6.73
N THR A 65 8.94 4.73 6.30
CA THR A 65 10.34 5.01 6.68
C THR A 65 10.83 6.34 6.10
N ARG A 66 11.92 6.89 6.66
CA ARG A 66 12.50 8.20 6.29
C ARG A 66 12.70 8.42 4.79
N LEU A 67 13.16 7.41 4.04
CA LEU A 67 13.46 7.51 2.60
C LEU A 67 12.29 8.06 1.77
N TRP A 68 11.05 7.74 2.16
CA TRP A 68 9.84 8.16 1.46
C TRP A 68 9.58 9.66 1.53
N TRP A 69 10.14 10.32 2.53
CA TRP A 69 9.94 11.75 2.78
C TRP A 69 11.11 12.61 2.29
N GLN A 70 12.22 11.98 1.89
CA GLN A 70 13.46 12.64 1.52
C GLN A 70 13.53 12.92 0.01
N ARG A 71 13.99 14.12 -0.38
CA ARG A 71 14.11 14.52 -1.80
C ARG A 71 15.13 13.67 -2.56
N ASP A 72 16.24 13.30 -1.93
CA ASP A 72 17.23 12.34 -2.44
C ASP A 72 16.76 10.87 -2.38
N GLY A 73 15.56 10.63 -1.82
CA GLY A 73 14.89 9.33 -1.75
C GLY A 73 13.67 9.25 -2.67
N ARG A 74 12.49 9.04 -2.08
CA ARG A 74 11.19 8.99 -2.80
C ARG A 74 10.29 10.18 -2.46
N GLY A 75 10.85 11.29 -2.00
CA GLY A 75 10.09 12.48 -1.59
C GLY A 75 10.14 13.64 -2.58
N ASP A 76 10.74 13.45 -3.75
CA ASP A 76 10.98 14.49 -4.76
C ASP A 76 9.75 14.92 -5.58
N GLY A 77 8.66 14.15 -5.54
CA GLY A 77 7.44 14.40 -6.33
C GLY A 77 7.55 14.04 -7.81
N SER A 78 8.65 13.42 -8.25
CA SER A 78 8.79 13.01 -9.65
C SER A 78 7.77 11.94 -10.05
N PRO A 79 7.45 11.77 -11.34
CA PRO A 79 6.58 10.68 -11.81
C PRO A 79 7.07 9.29 -11.36
N ALA A 80 8.39 9.07 -11.37
CA ALA A 80 8.99 7.86 -10.84
C ALA A 80 8.69 7.67 -9.35
N SER A 81 8.83 8.73 -8.55
CA SER A 81 8.49 8.68 -7.13
C SER A 81 7.00 8.43 -6.88
N THR A 82 6.11 9.13 -7.58
CA THR A 82 4.67 8.88 -7.55
C THR A 82 4.36 7.42 -7.82
N TRP A 83 4.99 6.83 -8.83
CA TRP A 83 4.85 5.40 -9.14
C TRP A 83 5.27 4.50 -7.98
N TYR A 84 6.44 4.74 -7.37
CA TYR A 84 6.88 3.96 -6.20
C TYR A 84 5.95 4.13 -5.00
N TRP A 85 5.43 5.33 -4.77
CA TRP A 85 4.43 5.59 -3.73
C TRP A 85 3.16 4.78 -3.97
N LEU A 86 2.64 4.80 -5.20
CA LEU A 86 1.46 4.03 -5.58
C LEU A 86 1.67 2.53 -5.40
N LEU A 87 2.83 1.99 -5.76
CA LEU A 87 3.14 0.58 -5.56
C LEU A 87 3.11 0.17 -4.09
N LEU A 88 3.78 0.92 -3.22
CA LEU A 88 3.81 0.58 -1.80
C LEU A 88 2.45 0.84 -1.15
N LEU A 89 1.77 1.93 -1.49
CA LEU A 89 0.42 2.20 -0.99
C LEU A 89 -0.58 1.12 -1.42
N ALA A 90 -0.50 0.62 -2.65
CA ALA A 90 -1.38 -0.43 -3.15
C ALA A 90 -1.25 -1.75 -2.37
N HIS A 91 -0.07 -2.01 -1.81
CA HIS A 91 0.15 -3.08 -0.85
C HIS A 91 -0.38 -2.71 0.54
N GLU A 92 0.07 -1.58 1.09
CA GLU A 92 -0.27 -1.17 2.47
C GLU A 92 -1.77 -0.96 2.70
N VAL A 93 -2.51 -0.41 1.73
CA VAL A 93 -3.96 -0.27 1.86
C VAL A 93 -4.66 -1.62 1.97
N GLY A 94 -4.07 -2.68 1.39
CA GLY A 94 -4.55 -4.06 1.51
C GLY A 94 -4.50 -4.60 2.95
N HIS A 95 -3.69 -4.00 3.83
CA HIS A 95 -3.69 -4.31 5.26
C HIS A 95 -4.82 -3.61 6.04
N LEU A 96 -5.46 -2.56 5.50
CA LEU A 96 -6.49 -1.82 6.23
C LEU A 96 -7.71 -2.69 6.63
N PRO A 97 -8.25 -3.57 5.77
CA PRO A 97 -9.31 -4.50 6.18
C PRO A 97 -8.87 -5.44 7.29
N GLN A 98 -7.61 -5.88 7.29
CA GLN A 98 -7.04 -6.70 8.36
C GLN A 98 -7.00 -5.92 9.67
N ALA A 99 -6.43 -4.70 9.66
CA ALA A 99 -6.39 -3.84 10.84
C ALA A 99 -7.81 -3.56 11.39
N LYS A 100 -8.81 -3.39 10.52
CA LYS A 100 -10.22 -3.26 10.92
C LYS A 100 -10.76 -4.54 11.56
N ARG A 101 -10.47 -5.72 11.01
CA ARG A 101 -10.89 -7.04 11.56
C ARG A 101 -10.34 -7.28 12.98
N TYR A 102 -9.10 -6.88 13.26
CA TYR A 102 -8.51 -7.02 14.60
C TYR A 102 -9.01 -5.98 15.60
N GLY A 103 -9.56 -4.86 15.11
CA GLY A 103 -10.11 -3.77 15.92
C GLY A 103 -9.22 -2.53 15.96
N LEU A 104 -9.85 -1.35 15.95
CA LEU A 104 -9.16 -0.06 15.85
C LEU A 104 -8.79 0.56 17.21
N ASN A 105 -9.22 -0.06 18.31
CA ASN A 105 -8.81 0.33 19.66
C ASN A 105 -7.39 -0.17 19.99
N ILE A 106 -6.87 0.20 21.17
CA ILE A 106 -5.49 -0.16 21.57
C ILE A 106 -5.29 -1.68 21.60
N VAL A 107 -6.27 -2.43 22.13
CA VAL A 107 -6.20 -3.89 22.23
C VAL A 107 -6.16 -4.54 20.85
N GLY A 108 -7.01 -4.09 19.92
CA GLY A 108 -7.06 -4.61 18.56
C GLY A 108 -5.78 -4.31 17.78
N LYS A 109 -5.24 -3.10 17.91
CA LYS A 109 -3.93 -2.73 17.35
C LYS A 109 -2.81 -3.62 17.89
N ALA A 110 -2.79 -3.89 19.20
CA ALA A 110 -1.80 -4.76 19.81
C ALA A 110 -1.90 -6.20 19.28
N ARG A 111 -3.12 -6.75 19.15
CA ARG A 111 -3.34 -8.09 18.57
C ARG A 111 -2.91 -8.15 17.11
N TYR A 112 -3.20 -7.12 16.32
CA TYR A 112 -2.77 -7.04 14.93
C TYR A 112 -1.24 -7.02 14.81
N VAL A 113 -0.58 -6.14 15.57
CA VAL A 113 0.89 -6.05 15.59
C VAL A 113 1.52 -7.36 16.08
N ALA A 114 0.94 -8.01 17.09
CA ALA A 114 1.42 -9.31 17.58
C ALA A 114 1.24 -10.41 16.53
N ALA A 115 0.11 -10.46 15.81
CA ALA A 115 -0.10 -11.42 14.74
C ALA A 115 0.88 -11.21 13.58
N PHE A 116 1.13 -9.95 13.22
CA PHE A 116 2.13 -9.59 12.22
C PHE A 116 3.53 -10.02 12.72
N ALA A 117 3.96 -9.57 13.89
CA ALA A 117 5.24 -9.93 14.50
C ALA A 117 5.43 -11.45 14.64
N TRP A 118 4.37 -12.20 14.96
CA TRP A 118 4.38 -13.65 15.01
C TRP A 118 4.56 -14.29 13.62
N GLN A 119 3.81 -13.87 12.61
CA GLN A 119 3.97 -14.36 11.24
C GLN A 119 5.36 -14.08 10.67
N TYR A 120 5.92 -12.92 11.01
CA TYR A 120 7.27 -12.52 10.66
C TYR A 120 8.33 -13.32 11.43
N GLY A 121 8.21 -13.38 12.76
CA GLY A 121 9.17 -14.06 13.63
C GLY A 121 9.21 -15.57 13.42
N SER A 122 8.05 -16.23 13.33
CA SER A 122 7.97 -17.68 13.11
C SER A 122 8.59 -18.09 11.77
N ARG A 123 8.36 -17.35 10.68
CA ARG A 123 8.97 -17.63 9.38
C ARG A 123 10.46 -17.28 9.33
N ALA A 124 10.90 -16.23 10.02
CA ALA A 124 12.32 -15.87 10.08
C ALA A 124 13.15 -16.97 10.77
N VAL A 125 12.58 -17.58 11.82
CA VAL A 125 13.18 -18.72 12.52
C VAL A 125 13.15 -20.00 11.67
N LEU A 126 12.08 -20.22 10.89
CA LEU A 126 11.90 -21.46 10.12
C LEU A 126 12.59 -21.49 8.74
N LEU A 127 12.72 -20.36 8.03
CA LEU A 127 13.06 -20.38 6.58
C LEU A 127 14.43 -19.82 6.20
N LYS A 128 15.17 -19.14 7.11
CA LYS A 128 16.53 -18.57 6.88
C LYS A 128 16.73 -17.76 5.55
N LYS A 129 15.67 -17.41 4.82
CA LYS A 129 15.65 -16.58 3.60
C LYS A 129 14.31 -15.84 3.47
N ASP A 130 14.30 -14.78 2.65
CA ASP A 130 13.29 -13.71 2.56
C ASP A 130 11.89 -14.07 3.05
N VAL A 131 11.55 -13.48 4.19
CA VAL A 131 10.48 -13.90 5.10
C VAL A 131 9.11 -13.30 4.72
N HIS A 132 9.12 -12.29 3.84
CA HIS A 132 7.97 -11.44 3.53
C HIS A 132 6.95 -12.13 2.60
N ASP A 133 7.39 -12.90 1.60
CA ASP A 133 6.59 -13.19 0.40
C ASP A 133 5.55 -14.32 0.51
N GLY A 134 5.17 -14.76 1.71
CA GLY A 134 4.30 -15.94 1.81
C GLY A 134 3.31 -16.03 2.96
N ALA A 135 3.26 -15.07 3.88
CA ALA A 135 2.25 -15.06 4.92
C ALA A 135 0.86 -14.72 4.33
N ASN A 136 -0.22 -15.29 4.84
CA ASN A 136 -1.55 -15.07 4.28
C ASN A 136 -1.95 -13.58 4.32
N LEU A 137 -1.59 -12.86 5.38
CA LEU A 137 -1.85 -11.42 5.48
C LEU A 137 -1.09 -10.62 4.41
N GLU A 138 0.15 -11.01 4.10
CA GLU A 138 0.97 -10.39 3.07
C GLU A 138 0.43 -10.67 1.67
N ARG A 139 0.01 -11.92 1.39
CA ARG A 139 -0.63 -12.27 0.11
C ARG A 139 -1.96 -11.54 -0.10
N GLU A 140 -2.77 -11.42 0.95
CA GLU A 140 -4.01 -10.64 0.88
C GLU A 140 -3.72 -9.17 0.56
N ALA A 141 -2.72 -8.57 1.21
CA ALA A 141 -2.37 -7.17 1.01
C ALA A 141 -1.74 -6.90 -0.38
N GLU A 142 -1.05 -7.89 -0.93
CA GLU A 142 -0.31 -7.80 -2.17
C GLU A 142 -1.19 -7.66 -3.44
N LEU A 143 -2.49 -8.00 -3.34
CA LEU A 143 -3.44 -7.96 -4.45
C LEU A 143 -3.37 -6.64 -5.25
N GLY A 144 -3.45 -5.50 -4.55
CA GLY A 144 -3.49 -4.18 -5.19
C GLY A 144 -2.20 -3.87 -5.94
N ARG A 145 -1.04 -4.16 -5.34
CA ARG A 145 0.28 -3.94 -5.95
C ARG A 145 0.44 -4.81 -7.19
N TRP A 146 0.06 -6.08 -7.12
CA TRP A 146 0.13 -7.01 -8.25
C TRP A 146 -0.74 -6.55 -9.43
N VAL A 147 -1.99 -6.18 -9.18
CA VAL A 147 -2.92 -5.68 -10.21
C VAL A 147 -2.37 -4.42 -10.87
N LEU A 148 -1.87 -3.47 -10.07
CA LEU A 148 -1.33 -2.22 -10.58
C LEU A 148 -0.08 -2.44 -11.47
N MET A 149 0.82 -3.33 -11.06
CA MET A 149 1.98 -3.72 -11.89
C MET A 149 1.55 -4.39 -13.20
N HIS A 150 0.50 -5.21 -13.18
CA HIS A 150 -0.01 -5.88 -14.36
C HIS A 150 -0.63 -4.90 -15.37
N LEU A 151 -1.29 -3.84 -14.89
CA LEU A 151 -1.96 -2.85 -15.74
C LEU A 151 -1.00 -1.87 -16.40
N LEU A 152 0.01 -1.38 -15.66
CA LEU A 152 0.89 -0.30 -16.14
C LEU A 152 2.20 -0.81 -16.74
N GLY A 153 2.57 -2.05 -16.44
CA GLY A 153 3.76 -2.70 -17.00
C GLY A 153 5.08 -1.99 -16.64
N PRO A 154 6.15 -2.23 -17.43
CA PRO A 154 7.51 -1.82 -17.10
C PRO A 154 7.78 -0.31 -17.26
N GLN A 155 6.95 0.43 -17.99
CA GLN A 155 7.08 1.88 -18.22
C GLN A 155 6.12 2.71 -17.37
N ALA A 156 5.66 2.16 -16.24
CA ALA A 156 4.62 2.76 -15.41
C ALA A 156 4.91 4.20 -14.96
N ALA A 157 6.18 4.58 -14.74
CA ALA A 157 6.55 5.93 -14.29
C ALA A 157 6.18 7.04 -15.27
N VAL A 158 6.05 6.74 -16.57
CA VAL A 158 5.63 7.71 -17.60
C VAL A 158 4.18 7.52 -18.03
N HIS A 159 3.45 6.60 -17.38
CA HIS A 159 2.09 6.28 -17.76
C HIS A 159 1.13 7.45 -17.42
N PRO A 160 0.19 7.83 -18.30
CA PRO A 160 -0.72 8.97 -18.08
C PRO A 160 -1.50 8.90 -16.76
N MET A 161 -1.90 7.71 -16.34
CA MET A 161 -2.56 7.50 -15.03
C MET A 161 -1.68 7.97 -13.85
N VAL A 162 -0.36 7.72 -13.86
CA VAL A 162 0.53 8.17 -12.78
C VAL A 162 0.61 9.70 -12.75
N ALA A 163 0.63 10.34 -13.92
CA ALA A 163 0.57 11.80 -14.01
C ALA A 163 -0.77 12.34 -13.50
N ALA A 164 -1.89 11.71 -13.84
CA ALA A 164 -3.23 12.08 -13.35
C ALA A 164 -3.32 11.98 -11.81
N VAL A 165 -2.77 10.92 -11.20
CA VAL A 165 -2.69 10.82 -9.73
C VAL A 165 -1.82 11.93 -9.14
N ALA A 166 -0.66 12.21 -9.74
CA ALA A 166 0.21 13.29 -9.26
C ALA A 166 -0.44 14.67 -9.35
N ALA A 167 -1.34 14.88 -10.33
CA ALA A 167 -2.11 16.10 -10.47
C ALA A 167 -3.39 16.14 -9.61
N ASP A 168 -3.70 15.07 -8.85
CA ASP A 168 -4.99 14.86 -8.18
C ASP A 168 -6.20 14.98 -9.14
N ASP A 169 -6.03 14.58 -10.40
CA ASP A 169 -7.09 14.57 -11.41
C ASP A 169 -8.01 13.35 -11.20
N LEU A 170 -8.93 13.50 -10.25
CA LEU A 170 -9.90 12.48 -9.89
C LEU A 170 -10.74 12.01 -11.08
N GLN A 171 -11.09 12.92 -12.00
CA GLN A 171 -11.96 12.59 -13.12
C GLN A 171 -11.23 11.71 -14.13
N ALA A 172 -10.00 12.07 -14.51
CA ALA A 172 -9.18 11.26 -15.41
C ALA A 172 -8.90 9.87 -14.81
N VAL A 173 -8.61 9.78 -13.50
CA VAL A 173 -8.39 8.49 -12.84
C VAL A 173 -9.67 7.64 -12.82
N LYS A 174 -10.83 8.21 -12.50
CA LYS A 174 -12.11 7.48 -12.52
C LYS A 174 -12.44 6.96 -13.92
N GLU A 175 -12.26 7.79 -14.93
CA GLU A 175 -12.50 7.40 -16.32
C GLU A 175 -11.55 6.28 -16.76
N TRP A 176 -10.27 6.40 -16.43
CA TRP A 176 -9.30 5.33 -16.68
C TRP A 176 -9.69 4.03 -15.96
N CYS A 177 -10.07 4.09 -14.67
CA CYS A 177 -10.50 2.91 -13.92
C CYS A 177 -11.74 2.26 -14.53
N LYS A 178 -12.70 3.07 -15.01
CA LYS A 178 -13.90 2.58 -15.70
C LYS A 178 -13.56 1.88 -17.01
N ILE A 179 -12.66 2.45 -17.82
CA ILE A 179 -12.17 1.81 -19.06
C ILE A 179 -11.47 0.48 -18.77
N GLN A 180 -10.70 0.42 -17.67
CA GLN A 180 -9.93 -0.75 -17.28
C GLN A 180 -10.68 -1.75 -16.40
N GLU A 181 -11.95 -1.50 -16.07
CA GLU A 181 -12.71 -2.26 -15.06
C GLU A 181 -12.64 -3.78 -15.29
N ARG A 182 -12.89 -4.22 -16.52
CA ARG A 182 -12.84 -5.65 -16.88
C ARG A 182 -11.44 -6.26 -16.70
N VAL A 183 -10.39 -5.49 -17.02
CA VAL A 183 -9.00 -5.94 -16.90
C VAL A 183 -8.60 -6.01 -15.43
N ILE A 184 -9.00 -5.01 -14.63
CA ILE A 184 -8.81 -4.98 -13.17
C ILE A 184 -9.45 -6.21 -12.53
N VAL A 185 -10.74 -6.47 -12.82
CA VAL A 185 -11.47 -7.63 -12.25
C VAL A 185 -10.80 -8.94 -12.65
N LYS A 186 -10.45 -9.10 -13.93
CA LYS A 186 -9.75 -10.31 -14.42
C LYS A 186 -8.41 -10.51 -13.71
N ALA A 187 -7.63 -9.44 -13.51
CA ALA A 187 -6.36 -9.47 -12.79
C ALA A 187 -6.56 -9.86 -11.31
N GLN A 188 -7.59 -9.31 -10.66
CA GLN A 188 -7.90 -9.64 -9.27
C GLN A 188 -8.29 -11.11 -9.08
N VAL A 189 -9.11 -11.66 -9.99
CA VAL A 189 -9.48 -13.08 -9.99
C VAL A 189 -8.25 -13.95 -10.18
N ALA A 190 -7.43 -13.66 -11.19
CA ALA A 190 -6.21 -14.41 -11.48
C ALA A 190 -5.23 -14.43 -10.29
N TYR A 191 -5.11 -13.32 -9.56
CA TYR A 191 -4.30 -13.26 -8.34
C TYR A 191 -4.84 -14.20 -7.26
N ARG A 192 -6.16 -14.12 -6.97
CA ARG A 192 -6.79 -14.92 -5.90
C ARG A 192 -6.68 -16.42 -6.17
N GLU A 193 -6.95 -16.86 -7.40
CA GLU A 193 -6.81 -18.25 -7.82
C GLU A 193 -5.36 -18.75 -7.68
N ARG A 194 -4.39 -17.89 -7.98
CA ARG A 194 -2.97 -18.27 -7.94
C ARG A 194 -2.41 -18.34 -6.52
N PHE A 195 -2.81 -17.42 -5.64
CA PHE A 195 -2.10 -17.19 -4.37
C PHE A 195 -2.92 -17.38 -3.09
N LEU A 196 -4.25 -17.30 -3.16
CA LEU A 196 -5.14 -17.34 -1.98
C LEU A 196 -5.99 -18.60 -1.87
N PHE A 197 -6.28 -19.30 -2.97
CA PHE A 197 -7.13 -20.49 -2.98
C PHE A 197 -6.36 -21.82 -3.17
N ARG A 198 -5.07 -21.85 -2.83
CA ARG A 198 -4.24 -23.07 -2.77
C ARG A 198 -3.94 -23.43 -1.33
#